data_AF-A0A518H2Q0-F1
#
_entry.id   AF-A0A518H2Q0-F1
#
_cell.length_a   1.000
_cell.length_b   1.000
_cell.length_c   1.000
_cell.angle_alpha   90.00
_cell.angle_beta   90.00
_cell.angle_gamma   90.00
#
_symmetry.space_group_name_H-M   'P 1'
#
loop_
_entity.id
_entity.type
_entity.pdbx_description
1 polymer ?
#
loop_
_entity_poly.entity_id
_entity_poly.type
_entity_poly.pdbx_seq_one_letter_code
_entity_poly.pdbx_strand_id
1 'polypeptide(L)' 'MDSVKDAVPDALRINGHNPFTLLHSALSEGLHDASDEYCLRLANAIRLVMVEFAERLAEVMKDQKELNDALNRLLNRTS' A
#
# COMPACT_ATOMS: atom_id res chain seq x y z
N MET A 1 11.76 10.21 7.19
CA MET A 1 10.57 9.59 6.57
C MET A 1 10.69 9.49 5.04
N ASP A 2 11.66 10.14 4.40
CA ASP A 2 11.80 10.13 2.93
C ASP A 2 12.34 8.82 2.34
N SER A 3 13.09 8.04 3.10
CA SER A 3 13.66 6.75 2.63
C SER A 3 12.64 5.64 2.36
N VAL A 4 11.40 5.77 2.86
CA VAL A 4 10.33 4.77 2.64
C VAL A 4 9.58 5.04 1.32
N LYS A 5 9.61 6.28 0.81
CA LYS A 5 8.85 6.67 -0.39
C LYS A 5 9.42 6.09 -1.70
N ASP A 6 10.72 5.84 -1.76
CA ASP A 6 11.35 5.29 -2.97
C ASP A 6 11.51 3.76 -2.95
N ALA A 7 11.27 3.12 -1.80
CA ALA A 7 11.51 1.69 -1.59
C ALA A 7 10.25 0.82 -1.64
N VAL A 8 9.11 1.34 -2.08
CA VAL A 8 7.86 0.55 -2.16
C VAL A 8 7.96 -0.49 -3.29
N PRO A 9 7.82 -1.79 -2.99
CA PRO A 9 7.78 -2.84 -4.00
C PRO A 9 6.72 -2.59 -5.06
N ASP A 10 6.99 -2.96 -6.32
CA ASP A 10 6.06 -2.76 -7.43
C ASP A 10 4.70 -3.41 -7.21
N ALA A 11 4.66 -4.56 -6.52
CA ALA A 11 3.42 -5.25 -6.16
C ALA A 11 2.47 -4.40 -5.27
N LEU A 12 3.03 -3.45 -4.52
CA LEU A 12 2.28 -2.54 -3.65
C LEU A 12 1.92 -1.20 -4.34
N ARG A 13 2.34 -0.99 -5.58
CA ARG A 13 1.98 0.21 -6.35
C ARG A 13 0.55 0.07 -6.89
N ILE A 14 -0.22 1.15 -6.84
CA ILE A 14 -1.58 1.22 -7.39
C ILE A 14 -1.52 2.03 -8.67
N ASN A 15 -1.83 1.40 -9.82
CA ASN A 15 -1.72 2.02 -11.14
C ASN A 15 -0.36 2.70 -11.39
N GLY A 16 0.73 2.11 -10.90
CA GLY A 16 2.07 2.66 -11.04
C GLY A 16 2.41 3.80 -10.08
N HIS A 17 1.53 4.20 -9.17
CA HIS A 17 1.79 5.22 -8.14
C HIS A 17 2.16 4.59 -6.79
N ASN A 18 3.03 5.27 -6.03
CA ASN A 18 3.24 4.96 -4.62
C ASN A 18 2.06 5.55 -3.80
N PRO A 19 1.23 4.70 -3.17
CA PRO A 19 0.07 5.17 -2.40
C PRO A 19 0.45 6.03 -1.19
N PHE A 20 1.61 5.81 -0.56
CA PHE A 20 2.05 6.64 0.57
C PHE A 20 2.33 8.08 0.18
N THR A 21 2.87 8.31 -1.02
CA THR A 21 3.12 9.67 -1.51
C THR A 21 1.81 10.39 -1.76
N LEU A 22 0.83 9.73 -2.38
CA LEU A 22 -0.50 10.29 -2.62
C LEU A 22 -1.22 10.62 -1.30
N LEU A 23 -1.23 9.68 -0.35
CA LEU A 23 -1.86 9.86 0.96
C LEU A 23 -1.17 10.96 1.77
N HIS A 24 0.16 10.99 1.76
CA HIS A 24 0.92 12.04 2.42
C HIS A 24 0.55 13.42 1.87
N SER A 25 0.52 13.59 0.54
CA SER A 25 0.11 14.86 -0.05
C SER A 25 -1.32 15.25 0.35
N ALA A 26 -2.28 14.33 0.23
CA ALA A 26 -3.68 14.57 0.53
C ALA A 26 -3.94 14.91 2.02
N LEU A 27 -3.18 14.30 2.94
CA LEU A 27 -3.33 14.52 4.39
C LEU A 27 -2.49 15.70 4.90
N SER A 28 -1.45 16.11 4.17
CA SER A 28 -0.61 17.25 4.54
C SER A 28 -1.16 18.57 4.00
N GLU A 29 -1.95 18.53 2.92
CA GLU A 29 -2.75 19.66 2.49
C GLU A 29 -3.81 19.94 3.56
N GLY A 30 -3.63 21.03 4.30
CA GLY A 30 -4.59 21.46 5.31
C GLY A 30 -5.95 21.75 4.68
N LEU A 31 -7.02 21.31 5.34
CA LEU A 31 -8.40 21.48 4.87
C LEU A 31 -8.98 22.87 5.14
N HIS A 32 -8.14 23.85 5.49
CA HIS A 32 -8.59 25.19 5.86
C HIS A 32 -9.32 25.83 4.67
N ASP A 33 -10.55 26.27 4.91
CA ASP A 33 -11.44 26.90 3.93
C ASP A 33 -12.03 25.95 2.85
N ALA A 34 -11.93 24.64 3.03
CA ALA A 34 -12.60 23.67 2.16
C ALA A 34 -14.08 23.48 2.54
N SER A 35 -14.95 23.35 1.53
CA SER A 35 -16.36 22.97 1.74
C SER A 35 -16.49 21.54 2.27
N ASP A 36 -17.50 21.25 3.10
CA ASP A 36 -17.82 19.90 3.57
C ASP A 36 -17.90 18.86 2.45
N GLU A 37 -18.47 19.22 1.30
CA GLU A 37 -18.58 18.31 0.16
C GLU A 37 -17.20 17.90 -0.39
N TYR A 38 -16.26 18.85 -0.47
CA TYR A 38 -14.88 18.56 -0.86
C TYR A 38 -14.20 17.66 0.18
N CYS A 39 -14.36 17.98 1.46
CA CYS A 39 -13.81 17.21 2.57
C CYS A 39 -14.28 15.75 2.53
N LEU A 40 -15.58 15.52 2.31
CA LEU A 40 -16.17 14.19 2.21
C LEU A 40 -15.68 13.43 0.97
N ARG A 41 -15.57 14.10 -0.18
CA ARG A 41 -15.01 13.49 -1.41
C ARG A 41 -13.56 13.08 -1.22
N LEU A 42 -12.74 13.95 -0.63
CA LEU A 42 -11.34 13.65 -0.34
C LEU A 42 -11.19 12.49 0.65
N ALA A 43 -11.97 12.50 1.74
CA ALA A 43 -11.97 11.42 2.71
C ALA A 43 -12.37 10.07 2.10
N ASN A 44 -13.36 10.07 1.19
CA ASN A 44 -13.76 8.87 0.47
C ASN A 44 -12.63 8.33 -0.42
N ALA A 45 -11.96 9.22 -1.18
CA ALA A 45 -10.83 8.84 -2.03
C ALA A 45 -9.66 8.28 -1.21
N ILE A 46 -9.30 8.93 -0.09
CA ILE A 46 -8.27 8.46 0.84
C ILE A 46 -8.62 7.05 1.35
N ARG A 47 -9.86 6.85 1.80
CA ARG A 47 -10.33 5.55 2.30
C ARG A 47 -10.19 4.46 1.24
N LEU A 48 -10.60 4.70 0.00
CA LEU A 48 -10.51 3.72 -1.08
C LEU A 48 -9.05 3.30 -1.34
N VAL A 49 -8.14 4.27 -1.43
CA VAL A 49 -6.71 4.01 -1.61
C VAL A 49 -6.13 3.20 -0.44
N MET A 50 -6.53 3.52 0.80
CA MET A 50 -6.07 2.78 1.98
C MET A 50 -6.55 1.33 2.02
N VAL A 51 -7.79 1.07 1.62
CA VAL A 51 -8.36 -0.29 1.58
C VAL A 51 -7.62 -1.13 0.53
N GLU A 52 -7.52 -0.62 -0.70
CA GLU A 52 -6.80 -1.30 -1.80
C GLU A 52 -5.34 -1.60 -1.41
N PHE A 53 -4.66 -0.64 -0.78
CA PHE A 53 -3.29 -0.83 -0.32
C PHE A 53 -3.19 -1.94 0.74
N ALA A 54 -4.11 -1.97 1.72
CA ALA A 54 -4.12 -2.99 2.76
C ALA A 54 -4.38 -4.39 2.20
N GLU A 55 -5.27 -4.51 1.22
CA GLU A 55 -5.56 -5.77 0.52
C GLU A 55 -4.32 -6.28 -0.23
N ARG A 56 -3.68 -5.44 -1.04
CA ARG A 56 -2.42 -5.79 -1.74
C ARG A 56 -1.32 -6.19 -0.77
N LEU A 57 -1.19 -5.49 0.34
CA LEU A 57 -0.20 -5.82 1.36
C LEU A 57 -0.43 -7.21 1.96
N ALA A 58 -1.70 -7.54 2.26
CA ALA A 58 -2.06 -8.85 2.77
C ALA A 58 -1.75 -9.97 1.76
N GLU A 59 -2.03 -9.74 0.48
CA GLU A 59 -1.69 -10.67 -0.60
C GLU A 59 -0.18 -10.89 -0.72
N VAL A 60 0.61 -9.82 -0.80
CA VAL A 60 2.08 -9.91 -0.90
C VAL A 60 2.68 -10.66 0.30
N MET A 61 2.18 -10.40 1.51
CA MET A 61 2.63 -11.11 2.71
C MET A 61 2.26 -12.60 2.68
N LYS A 62 1.08 -12.94 2.16
CA LYS A 62 0.63 -14.32 1.99
C LYS A 62 1.48 -15.06 0.97
N ASP A 63 1.71 -14.47 -0.20
CA ASP A 63 2.51 -15.06 -1.27
C ASP A 63 3.94 -15.34 -0.82
N GLN A 64 4.54 -14.40 -0.08
CA GLN A 64 5.89 -14.57 0.46
C GLN A 64 5.98 -15.76 1.44
N LYS A 65 4.94 -15.99 2.24
CA LYS A 65 4.86 -17.12 3.17
C LYS A 65 4.73 -18.45 2.42
N GLU A 66 3.79 -18.54 1.49
CA GLU A 66 3.54 -19.77 0.71
C GLU A 66 4.76 -20.17 -0.11
N LEU A 67 5.44 -19.19 -0.73
CA LEU A 67 6.69 -19.42 -1.45
C LEU A 67 7.80 -19.95 -0.53
N ASN A 68 8.00 -19.33 0.62
CA ASN A 68 9.01 -19.77 1.59
C ASN A 68 8.72 -21.19 2.10
N ASP A 69 7.47 -21.52 2.36
CA ASP A 69 7.06 -22.87 2.79
C ASP A 69 7.34 -23.90 1.68
N ALA A 70 7.04 -23.57 0.42
CA ALA A 70 7.34 -24.43 -0.72
C ALA A 70 8.85 -24.63 -0.91
N LEU A 71 9.65 -23.56 -0.83
CA LEU A 71 11.11 -23.62 -0.92
C LEU A 71 11.70 -24.50 0.18
N ASN A 72 11.27 -24.32 1.43
CA ASN A 72 11.73 -25.13 2.55
C ASN A 72 11.42 -26.61 2.36
N ARG A 73 10.22 -26.95 1.84
CA ARG A 73 9.86 -28.34 1.53
C ARG A 73 10.77 -28.94 0.45
N LEU A 74 11.15 -28.16 -0.56
CA LEU A 74 12.04 -28.62 -1.63
C LEU A 74 13.49 -28.78 -1.14
N LEU A 75 14.00 -27.80 -0.39
CA LEU A 75 15.36 -27.85 0.18
C LEU A 75 15.53 -29.05 1.12
N ASN A 76 14.57 -29.28 2.01
CA ASN A 76 14.60 -30.41 2.95
C ASN A 76 14.40 -31.78 2.30
N ARG A 77 14.03 -31.84 1.01
CA ARG A 77 13.94 -33.10 0.25
C ARG A 77 15.28 -33.52 -0.35
N THR A 78 16.20 -32.58 -0.50
CA THR A 78 17.50 -32.77 -1.16
C THR A 78 18.66 -32.91 -0.18
N SER A 79 18.38 -32.85 1.13
CA SER A 79 19.35 -33.02 2.22
C SER A 79 19.21 -34.37 2.93
#